data_AF-A0A831LRS5-F1
#
_entry.id   AF-A0A831LRS5-F1
#
_cell.length_a   1.000
_cell.length_b   1.000
_cell.length_c   1.000
_cell.angle_alpha   90.00
_cell.angle_beta   90.00
_cell.angle_gamma   90.00
#
_symmetry.space_group_name_H-M   'P 1'
#
loop_
_entity.id
_entity.type
_entity.pdbx_description
1 polymer ?
#
loop_
_entity_poly.entity_id
_entity_poly.type
_entity_poly.pdbx_seq_one_letter_code
_entity_poly.pdbx_strand_id
1 'polypeptide(L)'
;MALNYIWIFFFLVAFVIGLVRLLFFGDVEVFPNMVNETFDMAKTGFEISLGLTGVLTLWMGIMKIGEKGGIVNVFSRVIGPFFNKLFPELGKSHPAYGSIMMNIAANMLNLDNAATPTGLQAMKEM
;
A
#
# COMPACT_ATOMS: atom_id res chain seq x y z
N MET A 1 16.32 -7.82 -12.84
CA MET A 1 17.38 -7.19 -13.65
C MET A 1 16.95 -5.86 -14.27
N ALA A 2 15.76 -5.74 -14.88
CA ALA A 2 15.27 -4.48 -15.48
C ALA A 2 15.25 -3.27 -14.51
N LEU A 3 14.88 -3.48 -13.24
CA LEU A 3 14.80 -2.41 -12.23
C LEU A 3 16.15 -1.68 -12.02
N ASN A 4 17.27 -2.42 -12.02
CA ASN A 4 18.59 -1.82 -11.83
C ASN A 4 18.96 -0.90 -13.00
N TYR A 5 18.62 -1.29 -14.23
CA TYR A 5 18.85 -0.46 -15.42
C TYR A 5 18.03 0.84 -15.37
N ILE A 6 16.77 0.75 -14.93
CA ILE A 6 15.88 1.92 -14.79
C ILE A 6 16.46 2.91 -13.77
N TRP A 7 16.92 2.41 -12.62
CA TRP A 7 17.52 3.25 -11.58
C TRP A 7 18.80 3.95 -12.05
N ILE A 8 19.70 3.20 -12.67
CA ILE A 8 20.94 3.76 -13.23
C ILE A 8 20.61 4.83 -14.27
N PHE A 9 19.64 4.56 -15.16
CA PHE A 9 19.19 5.52 -16.16
C PHE A 9 18.70 6.83 -15.54
N PHE A 10 17.86 6.78 -14.50
CA PHE A 10 17.37 7.99 -13.83
C PHE A 10 18.50 8.83 -13.22
N PHE A 11 19.46 8.20 -12.52
CA PHE A 11 20.61 8.92 -11.97
C PHE A 11 21.49 9.55 -13.04
N LEU A 12 21.74 8.82 -14.13
CA LEU A 12 22.59 9.27 -15.22
C LEU A 12 21.96 10.46 -15.97
N VAL A 13 20.65 10.37 -16.24
CA VAL A 13 19.89 11.48 -16.84
C VAL A 13 19.86 12.71 -15.93
N ALA A 14 19.58 12.53 -14.62
CA ALA A 14 19.57 13.63 -13.67
C ALA A 14 20.94 14.32 -13.58
N PHE A 15 22.03 13.53 -13.60
CA PHE A 15 23.40 14.06 -13.60
C PHE A 15 23.73 14.83 -14.88
N VAL A 16 23.35 14.32 -16.05
CA VAL A 16 23.56 15.02 -17.34
C VAL A 16 22.78 16.34 -17.37
N ILE A 17 21.53 16.35 -16.90
CA ILE A 17 20.72 17.58 -16.80
C ILE A 17 21.38 18.58 -15.83
N GLY A 18 21.89 18.10 -14.69
CA GLY A 18 22.63 18.91 -13.74
C GLY A 18 23.87 19.57 -14.34
N LEU A 19 24.66 18.81 -15.11
CA LEU A 19 25.82 19.33 -15.85
C LEU A 19 25.42 20.36 -16.92
N VAL A 20 24.33 20.12 -17.65
CA VAL A 20 23.84 21.06 -18.66
C VAL A 20 23.42 22.38 -18.00
N ARG A 21 22.69 22.34 -16.88
CA ARG A 21 22.34 23.57 -16.14
C ARG A 21 23.58 24.28 -15.58
N LEU A 22 24.55 23.55 -15.06
CA LEU A 22 25.78 24.15 -14.55
C LEU A 22 26.59 24.84 -15.66
N LEU A 23 26.79 24.16 -16.79
CA LEU A 23 27.70 24.63 -17.85
C LEU A 23 27.04 25.61 -18.84
N PHE A 24 25.76 25.43 -19.19
CA PHE A 24 25.07 26.27 -20.18
C PHE A 24 24.20 27.36 -19.56
N PHE A 25 23.66 27.13 -18.36
CA PHE A 25 22.82 28.11 -17.66
C PHE A 25 23.56 28.82 -16.51
N GLY A 26 24.79 28.39 -16.18
CA GLY A 26 25.62 29.00 -15.12
C GLY A 26 25.08 28.78 -13.71
N ASP A 27 24.14 27.86 -13.53
CA ASP A 27 23.45 27.62 -12.27
C ASP A 27 24.33 26.74 -11.36
N VAL A 28 25.10 27.41 -10.49
CA VAL A 28 25.99 26.77 -9.51
C VAL A 28 25.25 26.13 -8.34
N GLU A 29 23.97 26.46 -8.16
CA GLU A 29 23.16 25.95 -7.04
C GLU A 29 22.46 24.63 -7.36
N VAL A 30 22.49 24.17 -8.62
CA VAL A 30 21.80 22.94 -9.05
C VAL A 30 22.20 21.73 -8.22
N PHE A 31 23.50 21.50 -8.02
CA PHE A 31 23.97 20.34 -7.27
C PHE A 31 23.63 20.44 -5.77
N PRO A 32 23.87 21.57 -5.07
CA PRO A 32 23.36 21.77 -3.72
C PRO A 32 21.84 21.57 -3.59
N ASN A 33 21.06 22.12 -4.52
CA ASN A 33 19.61 22.00 -4.51
C ASN A 33 19.15 20.55 -4.71
N MET A 34 19.77 19.80 -5.64
CA MET A 34 19.47 18.37 -5.82
C MET A 34 19.75 17.54 -4.55
N VAL A 35 20.82 17.86 -3.83
CA VAL A 35 21.15 17.18 -2.57
C VAL A 35 20.13 17.55 -1.49
N ASN A 36 19.80 18.84 -1.32
CA ASN A 36 18.80 19.29 -0.36
C ASN A 36 17.42 18.67 -0.62
N GLU A 37 16.97 18.65 -1.87
CA GLU A 37 15.71 18.01 -2.27
C GLU A 37 15.69 16.51 -1.92
N THR A 38 16.84 15.83 -2.01
CA THR A 38 16.93 14.42 -1.60
C THR A 38 16.67 14.26 -0.09
N PHE A 39 17.20 15.17 0.74
CA PHE A 39 16.94 15.16 2.18
C PHE A 39 15.50 15.56 2.52
N ASP A 40 14.95 16.55 1.83
CA ASP A 40 13.56 16.97 2.02
C ASP A 40 12.59 15.85 1.65
N MET A 41 12.83 15.18 0.53
CA MET A 41 12.05 13.99 0.15
C MET A 41 12.20 12.84 1.16
N ALA A 42 13.38 12.63 1.73
CA ALA A 42 13.57 11.65 2.79
C ALA A 42 12.74 12.01 4.06
N LYS A 43 12.71 13.28 4.44
CA LYS A 43 11.90 13.78 5.56
C LYS A 43 10.40 13.62 5.28
N THR A 44 9.92 14.04 4.11
CA THR A 44 8.53 13.86 3.69
C THR A 44 8.14 12.38 3.69
N GLY A 45 8.99 11.51 3.14
CA GLY A 45 8.76 10.07 3.16
C GLY A 45 8.65 9.51 4.58
N PHE A 46 9.48 9.98 5.51
CA PHE A 46 9.42 9.60 6.92
C PHE A 46 8.14 10.11 7.61
N GLU A 47 7.77 11.37 7.41
CA GLU A 47 6.55 11.96 7.99
C GLU A 47 5.29 11.22 7.52
N ILE A 48 5.20 10.91 6.22
CA ILE A 48 4.11 10.10 5.65
C ILE A 48 4.12 8.70 6.27
N SER A 49 5.27 8.04 6.31
CA SER A 49 5.40 6.67 6.85
C SER A 49 4.99 6.61 8.32
N LEU A 50 5.37 7.62 9.12
CA LEU A 50 5.00 7.70 10.53
C LEU A 50 3.49 7.91 10.70
N GLY A 51 2.90 8.83 9.94
CA GLY A 51 1.45 9.09 9.96
C GLY A 51 0.64 7.85 9.55
N LEU A 52 1.04 7.19 8.46
CA LEU A 52 0.41 5.96 8.00
C LEU A 52 0.59 4.82 9.01
N THR A 53 1.76 4.67 9.62
CA THR A 53 2.01 3.62 10.62
C THR A 53 1.07 3.76 11.82
N GLY A 54 0.90 4.97 12.35
CA GLY A 54 0.00 5.21 13.48
C GLY A 54 -1.46 4.86 13.17
N VAL A 55 -1.96 5.35 12.03
CA VAL A 55 -3.33 5.07 11.57
C VAL A 55 -3.52 3.57 11.32
N LEU A 56 -2.61 2.94 10.58
CA LEU A 56 -2.73 1.52 10.23
C LEU A 56 -2.60 0.60 11.44
N THR A 57 -1.70 0.89 12.38
CA THR A 57 -1.59 0.07 13.60
C THR A 57 -2.84 0.15 14.47
N LEU A 58 -3.45 1.33 14.61
CA LEU A 58 -4.73 1.49 15.30
C LEU A 58 -5.82 0.65 14.64
N TRP A 59 -6.00 0.83 13.34
CA TRP A 59 -7.09 0.18 12.62
C TRP A 59 -6.91 -1.31 12.44
N MET A 60 -5.69 -1.78 12.11
CA MET A 60 -5.38 -3.21 12.10
C MET A 60 -5.52 -3.83 13.49
N GLY A 61 -5.23 -3.07 14.55
CA GLY A 61 -5.46 -3.49 15.94
C GLY A 61 -6.95 -3.74 16.22
N ILE A 62 -7.81 -2.77 15.90
CA ILE A 62 -9.27 -2.91 16.00
C ILE A 62 -9.77 -4.10 15.17
N MET A 63 -9.28 -4.24 13.94
CA MET A 63 -9.64 -5.35 13.06
C MET A 63 -9.24 -6.72 13.64
N LYS A 64 -8.02 -6.85 14.19
CA LYS A 64 -7.58 -8.09 14.86
C LYS A 64 -8.45 -8.44 16.06
N ILE A 65 -8.97 -7.43 16.78
CA ILE A 65 -9.93 -7.65 17.88
C ILE A 65 -11.26 -8.15 17.32
N GLY A 66 -11.78 -7.56 16.24
CA GLY A 66 -13.01 -8.01 15.58
C GLY A 66 -12.93 -9.42 14.98
N GLU A 67 -11.77 -9.79 14.43
CA GLU A 67 -11.47 -11.12 13.91
C GLU A 67 -11.46 -12.16 15.04
N LYS A 68 -10.68 -11.91 16.10
CA LYS A 68 -10.61 -12.79 17.29
C LYS A 68 -11.93 -12.85 18.06
N GLY A 69 -12.70 -11.76 18.05
CA GLY A 69 -14.03 -11.67 18.64
C GLY A 69 -15.13 -12.36 17.84
N GLY A 70 -14.81 -12.92 16.66
CA GLY A 70 -15.76 -13.68 15.84
C GLY A 70 -16.77 -12.81 15.08
N ILE A 71 -16.69 -11.48 15.18
CA ILE A 71 -17.55 -10.55 14.41
C ILE A 71 -17.39 -10.78 12.91
N VAL A 72 -16.16 -11.03 12.45
CA VAL A 72 -15.87 -11.32 11.04
C VAL A 72 -16.59 -12.60 10.58
N ASN A 73 -16.68 -13.62 11.43
CA ASN A 73 -17.41 -14.87 11.14
C ASN A 73 -18.93 -14.69 11.15
N VAL A 74 -19.45 -13.76 11.95
CA VAL A 74 -20.88 -13.43 11.94
C VAL A 74 -21.23 -12.68 10.66
N PHE A 75 -20.45 -11.67 10.28
CA PHE A 75 -20.63 -10.93 9.03
C PHE A 75 -20.47 -11.82 7.79
N SER A 76 -19.47 -12.71 7.78
CA SER A 76 -19.29 -13.66 6.67
C SER A 76 -20.47 -14.62 6.53
N ARG A 77 -21.11 -15.02 7.63
CA ARG A 77 -22.31 -15.88 7.59
C ARG A 77 -23.56 -15.12 7.13
N VAL A 78 -23.69 -13.83 7.46
CA VAL A 78 -24.81 -12.97 7.00
C VAL A 78 -24.71 -12.65 5.50
N ILE A 79 -23.49 -12.41 4.99
CA ILE A 79 -23.26 -12.07 3.58
C ILE A 79 -22.94 -13.30 2.73
N GLY A 80 -22.68 -14.46 3.36
CA GLY A 80 -22.50 -15.76 2.71
C GLY A 80 -23.50 -16.11 1.59
N PRO A 81 -24.82 -15.83 1.70
CA PRO A 81 -25.75 -16.05 0.58
C PRO A 81 -25.51 -15.13 -0.63
N PHE A 82 -24.98 -13.91 -0.43
CA PHE A 82 -24.57 -13.02 -1.50
C PHE A 82 -23.29 -13.52 -2.18
N PHE A 83 -22.29 -13.93 -1.41
CA PHE A 83 -21.05 -14.46 -1.96
C PHE A 83 -21.22 -15.82 -2.65
N ASN A 84 -22.10 -16.71 -2.16
CA ASN A 84 -22.43 -17.96 -2.89
C ASN A 84 -23.06 -17.70 -4.26
N LYS A 85 -23.70 -16.54 -4.46
CA LYS A 85 -24.28 -16.16 -5.75
C LYS A 85 -23.22 -15.56 -6.69
N LEU A 86 -22.24 -14.85 -6.14
CA LEU A 86 -21.14 -14.22 -6.89
C LEU A 86 -20.00 -15.19 -7.22
N PHE A 87 -19.67 -16.08 -6.29
CA PHE A 87 -18.60 -17.08 -6.39
C PHE A 87 -19.14 -18.48 -6.09
N PRO A 88 -19.94 -19.06 -7.01
CA PRO A 88 -20.56 -20.38 -6.81
C PRO A 88 -19.54 -21.53 -6.66
N GLU A 89 -18.31 -21.36 -7.17
CA GLU A 89 -17.24 -22.37 -7.09
C GLU A 89 -16.63 -22.53 -5.69
N LEU A 90 -16.71 -21.51 -4.82
CA LEU A 90 -16.15 -21.53 -3.46
C LEU A 90 -17.00 -22.32 -2.45
N GLY A 91 -18.25 -22.68 -2.78
CA GLY A 91 -19.15 -23.43 -1.90
C GLY A 91 -19.63 -22.65 -0.66
N LYS A 92 -20.38 -23.31 0.24
CA LYS A 92 -21.14 -22.64 1.31
C LYS A 92 -20.34 -22.14 2.53
N SER A 93 -19.05 -22.43 2.63
CA SER A 93 -18.27 -22.15 3.85
C SER A 93 -16.76 -22.01 3.59
N HIS A 94 -16.34 -21.28 2.55
CA HIS A 94 -14.91 -21.11 2.26
C HIS A 94 -14.26 -20.07 3.20
N PRO A 95 -13.06 -20.34 3.77
CA PRO A 95 -12.31 -19.36 4.57
C PRO A 95 -12.05 -18.04 3.82
N ALA A 96 -11.94 -18.09 2.49
CA ALA A 96 -11.82 -16.91 1.61
C ALA A 96 -12.89 -15.84 1.84
N TYR A 97 -14.12 -16.21 2.22
CA TYR A 97 -15.18 -15.23 2.47
C TYR A 97 -14.86 -14.30 3.64
N GLY A 98 -14.13 -14.79 4.65
CA GLY A 98 -13.63 -13.97 5.76
C GLY A 98 -12.65 -12.92 5.27
N SER A 99 -11.63 -13.34 4.51
CA SER A 99 -10.59 -12.45 3.97
C SER A 99 -11.12 -11.44 2.94
N ILE A 100 -12.09 -11.83 2.09
CA ILE A 100 -12.76 -10.91 1.15
C ILE A 100 -13.56 -9.85 1.93
N MET A 101 -14.34 -10.27 2.93
CA MET A 101 -15.13 -9.35 3.74
C MET A 101 -14.23 -8.38 4.53
N MET A 102 -13.09 -8.89 5.00
CA MET A 102 -12.06 -8.11 5.68
C MET A 102 -11.45 -7.06 4.74
N ASN A 103 -11.18 -7.41 3.48
CA ASN A 103 -10.71 -6.47 2.46
C ASN A 103 -11.76 -5.39 2.14
N ILE A 104 -13.02 -5.75 1.99
CA ILE A 104 -14.11 -4.80 1.72
C ILE A 104 -14.31 -3.86 2.92
N ALA A 105 -14.35 -4.39 4.15
CA ALA A 105 -14.47 -3.59 5.36
C ALA A 105 -13.30 -2.61 5.51
N ALA A 106 -12.07 -3.05 5.18
CA ALA A 106 -10.91 -2.18 5.18
C ALA A 106 -11.02 -1.04 4.13
N ASN A 107 -11.43 -1.33 2.89
CA ASN A 107 -11.68 -0.29 1.88
C ASN A 107 -12.81 0.68 2.30
N MET A 108 -13.92 0.17 2.87
CA MET A 108 -15.05 1.01 3.31
C MET A 108 -14.69 1.95 4.47
N LEU A 109 -13.71 1.58 5.29
CA LEU A 109 -13.20 2.40 6.39
C LEU A 109 -12.05 3.33 5.96
N ASN A 110 -11.76 3.46 4.65
CA ASN A 110 -10.59 4.16 4.09
C ASN A 110 -9.25 3.64 4.66
N LEU A 111 -9.17 2.33 4.91
CA LEU A 111 -7.99 1.63 5.39
C LEU A 111 -7.30 0.91 4.25
N ASP A 112 -7.06 1.60 3.14
CA ASP A 112 -6.63 0.99 1.88
C ASP A 112 -5.29 0.24 2.01
N ASN A 113 -4.40 0.70 2.90
CA ASN A 113 -3.15 0.00 3.20
C ASN A 113 -3.35 -1.27 4.06
N ALA A 114 -4.45 -1.39 4.82
CA ALA A 114 -4.84 -2.61 5.52
C ALA A 114 -5.70 -3.55 4.64
N ALA A 115 -6.34 -3.00 3.61
CA ALA A 115 -7.08 -3.77 2.62
C ALA A 115 -6.14 -4.63 1.75
N THR A 116 -4.99 -4.12 1.36
CA THR A 116 -4.05 -4.84 0.47
C THR A 116 -3.60 -6.22 1.01
N PRO A 117 -3.11 -6.38 2.25
CA PRO A 117 -2.70 -7.69 2.76
C PRO A 117 -3.87 -8.67 2.93
N THR A 118 -5.04 -8.17 3.33
CA THR A 118 -6.26 -8.99 3.49
C THR A 118 -6.83 -9.44 2.15
N GLY A 119 -6.70 -8.61 1.10
CA GLY A 119 -7.05 -8.95 -0.28
C GLY A 119 -6.09 -9.98 -0.89
N LEU A 120 -4.79 -9.87 -0.63
CA LEU A 120 -3.81 -10.88 -1.05
C LEU A 120 -4.06 -12.23 -0.35
N GLN A 121 -4.48 -12.21 0.92
CA GLN A 121 -4.86 -13.40 1.64
C GLN A 121 -6.13 -14.02 1.09
N ALA A 122 -7.14 -13.22 0.74
CA ALA A 122 -8.33 -13.68 0.04
C ALA A 122 -7.99 -14.40 -1.27
N MET A 123 -7.09 -13.85 -2.09
CA MET A 123 -6.67 -14.51 -3.35
C MET A 123 -5.88 -15.80 -3.15
N LYS A 124 -5.20 -15.99 -2.01
CA LYS A 124 -4.54 -17.26 -1.68
C LYS A 124 -5.50 -18.32 -1.16
N GLU A 125 -6.59 -17.87 -0.54
CA GLU A 125 -7.60 -18.73 0.06
C GLU A 125 -8.74 -19.06 -0.91
N MET A 126 -8.83 -18.40 -2.08
CA MET A 126 -9.73 -18.77 -3.18
C MET A 126 -9.09 -19.84 -4.07
#